data_AF-A0A6H0XRU3-F1
#
_entry.id   AF-A0A6H0XRU3-F1
#
_cell.length_a   1.000
_cell.length_b   1.000
_cell.length_c   1.000
_cell.angle_alpha   90.00
_cell.angle_beta   90.00
_cell.angle_gamma   90.00
#
_symmetry.space_group_name_H-M   'P 1'
#
loop_
_entity.id
_entity.type
_entity.pdbx_description
1 polymer ?
#
loop_
_entity_poly.entity_id
_entity_poly.type
_entity_poly.pdbx_seq_one_letter_code
_entity_poly.pdbx_strand_id
1 'polypeptide(L)'
;MSGIGNIRPRGGHLGLILPLCTASATVGMTIFQYPMLLAFLNARPTITGKPMSRFFDALAVPAIASIVPTTLVSAISGLVCARWLRTHVTLETTSVSNWYLYGSVFAVGHLAFVPLVAGPIKRMAEAGRDVITRSEEEIEKANEKELKQWLIVHTVRTLTVDLFALVCFAEGVAQSLWII
;
A
#
# COMPACT_ATOMS: atom_id res chain seq x y z
N MET A 1 36.46 -34.01 1.11
CA MET A 1 36.04 -32.71 0.54
C MET A 1 34.63 -32.87 -0.03
N SER A 2 33.61 -32.63 0.80
CA SER A 2 32.21 -32.68 0.39
C SER A 2 31.88 -31.43 -0.42
N GLY A 3 31.49 -31.64 -1.68
CA GLY A 3 31.17 -30.56 -2.62
C GLY A 3 30.08 -29.64 -2.08
N ILE A 4 30.35 -28.34 -2.15
CA ILE A 4 29.36 -27.28 -1.97
C ILE A 4 28.28 -27.53 -3.03
N GLY A 5 27.12 -28.01 -2.56
CA GLY A 5 25.96 -28.26 -3.41
C GLY A 5 25.62 -26.99 -4.18
N ASN A 6 25.45 -27.14 -5.49
CA ASN A 6 25.08 -26.07 -6.40
C ASN A 6 23.72 -25.49 -5.96
N ILE A 7 23.72 -24.35 -5.25
CA ILE A 7 22.50 -23.65 -4.83
C ILE A 7 21.90 -22.99 -6.08
N ARG A 8 21.27 -23.79 -6.94
CA ARG A 8 20.45 -23.25 -8.03
C ARG A 8 19.11 -22.82 -7.43
N PRO A 9 18.71 -21.55 -7.57
CA PRO A 9 17.40 -21.12 -7.09
C PRO A 9 16.33 -21.93 -7.82
N ARG A 10 15.58 -22.75 -7.08
CA ARG A 10 14.34 -23.36 -7.58
C ARG A 10 13.33 -22.25 -7.85
N GLY A 11 12.63 -22.29 -8.98
CA GLY A 11 11.64 -21.25 -9.37
C GLY A 11 10.56 -20.98 -8.30
N GLY A 12 10.32 -21.92 -7.38
CA GLY A 12 9.45 -21.73 -6.22
C GLY A 12 9.88 -20.58 -5.29
N HIS A 13 11.18 -20.32 -5.14
CA HIS A 13 11.66 -19.26 -4.23
C HIS A 13 11.33 -17.86 -4.73
N LEU A 14 11.32 -17.62 -6.05
CA LEU A 14 10.93 -16.32 -6.61
C LEU A 14 9.44 -16.03 -6.42
N GLY A 15 8.59 -17.06 -6.54
CA GLY A 15 7.15 -16.94 -6.29
C GLY A 15 6.83 -16.57 -4.84
N LEU A 16 7.59 -17.12 -3.89
CA LEU A 16 7.41 -16.89 -2.46
C LEU A 16 7.79 -15.46 -2.01
N ILE A 17 8.65 -14.78 -2.76
CA ILE A 17 9.12 -13.42 -2.45
C ILE A 17 8.21 -12.33 -3.03
N LEU A 18 7.45 -12.64 -4.10
CA LEU A 18 6.58 -11.67 -4.77
C LEU A 18 5.61 -10.89 -3.84
N PRO A 19 4.88 -11.53 -2.90
CA PRO A 19 4.01 -10.79 -1.98
C PRO A 19 4.80 -9.85 -1.06
N LEU A 20 6.01 -10.22 -0.65
CA LEU A 20 6.89 -9.35 0.13
C LEU A 20 7.34 -8.13 -0.68
N CYS A 21 7.75 -8.32 -1.94
CA CYS A 21 8.15 -7.21 -2.81
C CYS A 21 7.01 -6.20 -3.01
N THR A 22 5.80 -6.71 -3.28
CA THR A 22 4.64 -5.85 -3.57
C THR A 22 4.06 -5.19 -2.31
N ALA A 23 4.09 -5.85 -1.15
CA ALA A 23 3.79 -5.20 0.14
C ALA A 23 4.85 -4.15 0.51
N SER A 24 6.13 -4.41 0.26
CA SER A 24 7.21 -3.42 0.47
C SER A 24 7.03 -2.20 -0.42
N ALA A 25 6.68 -2.40 -1.70
CA ALA A 25 6.36 -1.30 -2.61
C ALA A 25 5.16 -0.50 -2.11
N THR A 26 4.12 -1.16 -1.61
CA THR A 26 2.94 -0.51 -1.01
C THR A 26 3.37 0.38 0.17
N VAL A 27 4.07 -0.18 1.16
CA VAL A 27 4.54 0.58 2.33
C VAL A 27 5.46 1.73 1.91
N GLY A 28 6.41 1.49 1.00
CA GLY A 28 7.29 2.52 0.47
C GLY A 28 6.52 3.69 -0.18
N MET A 29 5.52 3.39 -1.02
CA MET A 29 4.64 4.41 -1.60
C MET A 29 3.86 5.17 -0.52
N THR A 30 3.32 4.47 0.48
CA THR A 30 2.57 5.14 1.56
C THR A 30 3.42 6.08 2.40
N ILE A 31 4.68 5.71 2.67
CA ILE A 31 5.64 6.56 3.38
C ILE A 31 6.00 7.77 2.54
N PHE A 32 6.25 7.57 1.23
CA PHE A 32 6.58 8.66 0.31
C PHE A 32 5.45 9.70 0.18
N GLN A 33 4.19 9.29 0.35
CA GLN A 33 3.05 10.22 0.31
C GLN A 33 3.06 11.25 1.44
N TYR A 34 3.67 10.98 2.60
CA TYR A 34 3.73 11.95 3.71
C TYR A 34 4.52 13.21 3.36
N PRO A 35 5.82 13.16 3.02
CA PRO A 35 6.57 14.37 2.70
C PRO A 35 5.98 15.10 1.49
N MET A 36 5.48 14.37 0.50
CA MET A 36 4.81 14.94 -0.67
C MET A 36 3.59 15.77 -0.29
N LEU A 37 2.73 15.26 0.60
CA LEU A 37 1.48 15.93 0.96
C LEU A 37 1.65 16.96 2.09
N LEU A 38 2.54 16.70 3.04
CA LEU A 38 2.91 17.68 4.07
C LEU A 38 3.56 18.92 3.46
N ALA A 39 4.20 18.82 2.29
CA ALA A 39 4.72 19.98 1.57
C ALA A 39 3.63 21.00 1.23
N PHE A 40 2.40 20.55 0.93
CA PHE A 40 1.28 21.48 0.69
C PHE A 40 0.89 22.24 1.96
N LEU A 41 0.80 21.54 3.10
CA LEU A 41 0.42 22.13 4.39
C LEU A 41 1.49 23.08 4.96
N ASN A 42 2.76 22.75 4.74
CA ASN A 42 3.88 23.46 5.37
C ASN A 42 4.46 24.58 4.50
N ALA A 43 4.02 24.72 3.24
CA ALA A 43 4.47 25.78 2.35
C ALA A 43 4.14 27.19 2.89
N ARG A 44 5.01 28.14 2.59
CA ARG A 44 4.88 29.57 2.93
C ARG A 44 5.21 30.40 1.67
N PRO A 45 4.25 31.08 1.01
CA PRO A 45 2.81 31.04 1.29
C PRO A 45 2.23 29.63 1.03
N THR A 46 1.07 29.35 1.63
CA THR A 46 0.37 28.07 1.49
C THR A 46 -0.04 27.80 0.05
N ILE A 47 -0.02 26.53 -0.34
CA ILE A 47 -0.37 26.07 -1.69
C ILE A 47 -1.51 25.05 -1.67
N THR A 48 -2.26 24.98 -0.57
CA THR A 48 -3.40 24.07 -0.40
C THR A 48 -4.65 24.50 -1.17
N GLY A 49 -4.68 25.70 -1.77
CA GLY A 49 -5.76 26.15 -2.64
C GLY A 49 -5.86 25.39 -3.98
N LYS A 50 -6.12 26.11 -5.08
CA LYS A 50 -6.24 25.53 -6.43
C LYS A 50 -5.04 24.70 -6.90
N PRO A 51 -3.77 25.02 -6.56
CA PRO A 51 -2.63 24.18 -6.95
C PRO A 51 -2.77 22.75 -6.46
N MET A 52 -3.18 22.55 -5.21
CA MET A 52 -3.39 21.21 -4.65
C MET A 52 -4.58 20.50 -5.29
N SER A 53 -5.67 21.21 -5.57
CA SER A 53 -6.81 20.64 -6.31
C SER A 53 -6.41 20.12 -7.69
N ARG A 54 -5.62 20.88 -8.45
CA ARG A 54 -5.09 20.45 -9.76
C ARG A 54 -4.17 19.24 -9.64
N PHE A 55 -3.34 19.22 -8.60
CA PHE A 55 -2.48 18.08 -8.31
C PHE A 55 -3.29 16.80 -8.07
N PHE A 56 -4.32 16.84 -7.21
CA PHE A 56 -5.15 15.66 -6.94
C PHE A 56 -6.00 15.24 -8.14
N ASP A 57 -6.48 16.19 -8.94
CA ASP A 57 -7.22 15.88 -10.16
C ASP A 57 -6.34 15.13 -11.18
N ALA A 58 -5.09 15.55 -11.33
CA ALA A 58 -4.11 14.89 -12.19
C ALA A 58 -3.62 13.55 -11.62
N LEU A 59 -3.48 13.45 -10.29
CA LEU A 59 -2.94 12.27 -9.61
C LEU A 59 -3.94 11.11 -9.50
N ALA A 60 -5.24 11.40 -9.41
CA ALA A 60 -6.25 10.41 -9.01
C ALA A 60 -6.23 9.14 -9.88
N VAL A 61 -6.25 9.28 -11.21
CA VAL A 61 -6.26 8.13 -12.13
C VAL A 61 -4.93 7.35 -12.10
N PRO A 62 -3.75 7.99 -12.26
CA PRO A 62 -2.46 7.28 -12.14
C PRO A 62 -2.26 6.57 -10.79
N ALA A 63 -2.71 7.19 -9.69
CA ALA A 63 -2.61 6.60 -8.37
C ALA A 63 -3.46 5.33 -8.24
N ILE A 64 -4.72 5.37 -8.69
CA ILE A 64 -5.60 4.19 -8.70
C ILE A 64 -5.01 3.09 -9.58
N ALA A 65 -4.51 3.43 -10.76
CA ALA A 65 -3.90 2.49 -11.71
C ALA A 65 -2.62 1.82 -11.16
N SER A 66 -1.98 2.42 -10.15
CA SER A 66 -0.78 1.87 -9.50
C SER A 66 -1.12 1.10 -8.21
N ILE A 67 -2.00 1.65 -7.38
CA ILE A 67 -2.37 1.09 -6.07
C ILE A 67 -3.18 -0.19 -6.23
N VAL A 68 -4.18 -0.20 -7.11
CA VAL A 68 -5.08 -1.36 -7.26
C VAL A 68 -4.32 -2.60 -7.72
N PRO A 69 -3.52 -2.58 -8.80
CA PRO A 69 -2.76 -3.76 -9.22
C PRO A 69 -1.77 -4.22 -8.16
N THR A 70 -1.03 -3.30 -7.52
CA THR A 70 -0.04 -3.66 -6.50
C THR A 70 -0.69 -4.37 -5.31
N THR A 71 -1.84 -3.86 -4.86
CA THR A 71 -2.60 -4.44 -3.74
C THR A 71 -3.16 -5.82 -4.11
N LEU A 72 -3.73 -5.95 -5.31
CA LEU A 72 -4.25 -7.22 -5.81
C LEU A 72 -3.13 -8.27 -5.98
N VAL A 73 -1.97 -7.87 -6.52
CA VAL A 73 -0.83 -8.78 -6.65
C VAL A 73 -0.34 -9.23 -5.27
N SER A 74 -0.25 -8.33 -4.29
CA SER A 74 0.13 -8.68 -2.91
C SER A 74 -0.81 -9.75 -2.33
N ALA A 75 -2.13 -9.52 -2.43
CA ALA A 75 -3.14 -10.43 -1.91
C ALA A 75 -3.19 -11.78 -2.65
N ILE A 76 -3.23 -11.76 -3.99
CA ILE A 76 -3.36 -12.97 -4.81
C ILE A 76 -2.10 -13.82 -4.70
N SER A 77 -0.91 -13.22 -4.82
CA SER A 77 0.35 -13.97 -4.74
C SER A 77 0.54 -14.58 -3.34
N GLY A 78 0.16 -13.86 -2.27
CA GLY A 78 0.15 -14.40 -0.92
C GLY A 78 -0.78 -15.61 -0.77
N LEU A 79 -2.01 -15.54 -1.29
CA LEU A 79 -2.95 -16.67 -1.27
C LEU A 79 -2.44 -17.87 -2.06
N VAL A 80 -1.83 -17.64 -3.21
CA VAL A 80 -1.21 -18.70 -4.02
C VAL A 80 -0.06 -19.36 -3.26
N CYS A 81 0.80 -18.58 -2.60
CA CYS A 81 1.88 -19.10 -1.76
C CYS A 81 1.34 -19.92 -0.58
N ALA A 82 0.35 -19.41 0.13
CA ALA A 82 -0.29 -20.11 1.25
C ALA A 82 -0.87 -21.45 0.79
N ARG A 83 -1.59 -21.47 -0.35
CA ARG A 83 -2.15 -22.69 -0.94
C ARG A 83 -1.05 -23.67 -1.35
N TRP A 84 0.00 -23.20 -2.00
CA TRP A 84 1.10 -24.05 -2.46
C TRP A 84 1.84 -24.72 -1.30
N LEU A 85 2.14 -23.97 -0.23
CA LEU A 85 2.76 -24.51 0.99
C LEU A 85 1.87 -25.56 1.67
N ARG A 86 0.55 -25.33 1.70
CA ARG A 86 -0.43 -26.30 2.21
C ARG A 86 -0.63 -27.53 1.33
N THR A 87 -0.21 -27.52 0.08
CA THR A 87 -0.26 -28.73 -0.77
C THR A 87 1.03 -29.56 -0.69
N HIS A 88 2.13 -28.97 -0.22
CA HIS A 88 3.42 -29.64 0.00
C HIS A 88 3.65 -29.82 1.51
N VAL A 89 2.74 -30.55 2.15
CA VAL A 89 2.56 -30.56 3.61
C VAL A 89 3.71 -31.25 4.33
N THR A 90 4.45 -30.46 5.10
CA THR A 90 5.09 -30.85 6.35
C THR A 90 4.50 -29.95 7.47
N LEU A 91 4.74 -30.29 8.75
CA LEU A 91 4.31 -29.44 9.87
C LEU A 91 4.85 -28.00 9.73
N GLU A 92 6.09 -27.89 9.25
CA GLU A 92 6.79 -26.63 9.05
C GLU A 92 6.14 -25.80 7.94
N THR A 93 5.83 -26.38 6.77
CA THR A 93 5.18 -25.64 5.66
C THR A 93 3.77 -25.17 6.00
N THR A 94 3.06 -25.90 6.86
CA THR A 94 1.73 -25.48 7.33
C THR A 94 1.81 -24.22 8.18
N SER A 95 2.78 -24.14 9.09
CA SER A 95 3.03 -22.93 9.90
C SER A 95 3.38 -21.73 9.01
N VAL A 96 4.31 -21.92 8.06
CA VAL A 96 4.71 -20.87 7.10
C VAL A 96 3.52 -20.38 6.27
N SER A 97 2.63 -21.29 5.86
CA SER A 97 1.47 -20.93 5.04
C SER A 97 0.54 -19.91 5.71
N ASN A 98 0.48 -19.90 7.04
CA ASN A 98 -0.39 -19.00 7.78
C ASN A 98 0.11 -17.55 7.71
N TRP A 99 1.43 -17.32 7.68
CA TRP A 99 2.00 -15.99 7.46
C TRP A 99 1.58 -15.40 6.13
N TYR A 100 1.64 -16.19 5.05
CA TYR A 100 1.15 -15.76 3.74
C TYR A 100 -0.36 -15.52 3.71
N LEU A 101 -1.14 -16.35 4.41
CA LEU A 101 -2.58 -16.15 4.52
C LEU A 101 -2.93 -14.85 5.25
N TYR A 102 -2.33 -14.61 6.42
CA TYR A 102 -2.56 -13.39 7.20
C TYR A 102 -2.11 -12.15 6.44
N GLY A 103 -0.94 -12.19 5.81
CA GLY A 103 -0.47 -11.09 4.96
C GLY A 103 -1.45 -10.77 3.83
N SER A 104 -2.07 -11.80 3.23
CA SER A 104 -3.08 -11.62 2.19
C SER A 104 -4.36 -10.98 2.72
N VAL A 105 -4.80 -11.37 3.93
CA VAL A 105 -5.98 -10.76 4.58
C VAL A 105 -5.72 -9.27 4.86
N PHE A 106 -4.55 -8.92 5.40
CA PHE A 106 -4.18 -7.52 5.62
C PHE A 106 -4.03 -6.73 4.31
N ALA A 107 -3.47 -7.34 3.26
CA ALA A 107 -3.39 -6.71 1.94
C ALA A 107 -4.78 -6.42 1.35
N VAL A 108 -5.75 -7.33 1.50
CA VAL A 108 -7.15 -7.04 1.15
C VAL A 108 -7.73 -5.94 2.05
N GLY A 109 -7.35 -5.92 3.33
CA GLY A 109 -7.71 -4.87 4.29
C GLY A 109 -7.37 -3.46 3.80
N HIS A 110 -6.29 -3.28 3.02
CA HIS A 110 -5.98 -2.01 2.35
C HIS A 110 -7.17 -1.46 1.55
N LEU A 111 -7.85 -2.33 0.79
CA LEU A 111 -8.97 -1.95 -0.07
C LEU A 111 -10.20 -1.53 0.76
N ALA A 112 -10.34 -2.00 1.99
CA ALA A 112 -11.43 -1.60 2.88
C ALA A 112 -11.37 -0.12 3.27
N PHE A 113 -10.19 0.52 3.17
CA PHE A 113 -10.02 1.95 3.41
C PHE A 113 -10.34 2.83 2.20
N VAL A 114 -10.59 2.26 1.01
CA VAL A 114 -10.86 3.02 -0.21
C VAL A 114 -11.98 4.06 -0.03
N PRO A 115 -13.14 3.76 0.57
CA PRO A 115 -14.19 4.76 0.76
C PRO A 115 -13.75 5.95 1.62
N LEU A 116 -12.92 5.71 2.64
CA LEU A 116 -12.43 6.73 3.57
C LEU A 116 -11.33 7.60 2.96
N VAL A 117 -10.56 7.06 2.01
CA VAL A 117 -9.44 7.74 1.33
C VAL A 117 -9.90 8.45 0.06
N ALA A 118 -10.78 7.84 -0.72
CA ALA A 118 -11.24 8.39 -2.00
C ALA A 118 -12.12 9.64 -1.83
N GLY A 119 -12.92 9.69 -0.76
CA GLY A 119 -13.81 10.83 -0.48
C GLY A 119 -13.06 12.17 -0.38
N PRO A 120 -12.08 12.31 0.53
CA PRO A 120 -11.28 13.53 0.65
C PRO A 120 -10.55 13.91 -0.65
N ILE A 121 -9.94 12.94 -1.36
CA ILE A 121 -9.25 13.20 -2.64
C ILE A 121 -10.23 13.78 -3.66
N LYS A 122 -11.41 13.18 -3.80
CA LYS A 122 -12.45 13.64 -4.73
C LYS A 122 -12.87 15.07 -4.40
N ARG A 123 -13.16 15.36 -3.13
CA ARG A 123 -13.54 16.72 -2.68
C ARG A 123 -12.46 17.75 -2.95
N MET A 124 -11.19 17.42 -2.68
CA MET A 124 -10.06 18.31 -2.98
C MET A 124 -9.89 18.57 -4.48
N ALA A 125 -10.01 17.52 -5.32
CA ALA A 125 -9.93 17.66 -6.77
C ALA A 125 -11.08 18.51 -7.35
N GLU A 126 -12.30 18.28 -6.86
CA GLU A 126 -13.50 19.01 -7.31
C GLU A 126 -13.53 20.47 -6.83
N ALA A 127 -12.97 20.78 -5.65
CA ALA A 127 -12.90 22.15 -5.13
C ALA A 127 -12.21 23.13 -6.08
N GLY A 128 -11.23 22.68 -6.87
CA GLY A 128 -10.53 23.51 -7.86
C GLY A 128 -11.29 23.73 -9.17
N ARG A 129 -12.35 22.96 -9.43
CA ARG A 129 -13.20 23.09 -10.62
C ARG A 129 -14.32 24.13 -10.43
N ASP A 130 -14.65 24.45 -9.20
CA ASP A 130 -15.76 25.35 -8.84
C ASP A 130 -15.32 26.82 -8.84
N VAL A 131 -14.82 27.29 -9.99
CA VAL A 131 -14.15 28.60 -10.15
C VAL A 131 -15.12 29.78 -10.01
N ILE A 132 -16.43 29.54 -10.11
CA ILE A 132 -17.46 30.58 -10.15
C ILE A 132 -18.04 30.88 -8.76
N THR A 133 -18.00 29.94 -7.82
CA THR A 133 -18.77 30.02 -6.56
C THR A 133 -17.92 30.16 -5.30
N ARG A 134 -16.62 29.85 -5.33
CA ARG A 134 -15.75 29.87 -4.15
C ARG A 134 -14.50 30.70 -4.35
N SER A 135 -14.19 31.53 -3.36
CA SER A 135 -12.93 32.27 -3.28
C SER A 135 -11.75 31.32 -3.06
N GLU A 136 -10.53 31.79 -3.38
CA GLU A 136 -9.31 31.00 -3.16
C GLU A 136 -9.13 30.62 -1.69
N GLU A 137 -9.44 31.54 -0.77
CA GLU A 137 -9.33 31.32 0.68
C GLU A 137 -10.30 30.22 1.17
N GLU A 138 -11.50 30.16 0.61
CA GLU A 138 -12.47 29.10 0.94
C GLU A 138 -12.04 27.73 0.42
N ILE A 139 -11.46 27.68 -0.78
CA ILE A 139 -10.90 26.44 -1.36
C ILE A 139 -9.74 25.97 -0.49
N GLU A 140 -8.83 26.88 -0.14
CA GLU A 140 -7.66 26.61 0.69
C GLU A 140 -8.04 26.00 2.05
N LYS A 141 -8.94 26.65 2.80
CA LYS A 141 -9.41 26.15 4.10
C LYS A 141 -10.10 24.79 4.00
N ALA A 142 -10.92 24.59 2.97
CA ALA A 142 -11.61 23.31 2.75
C ALA A 142 -10.59 22.20 2.44
N ASN A 143 -9.66 22.48 1.54
CA ASN A 143 -8.62 21.55 1.14
C ASN A 143 -7.65 21.20 2.28
N GLU A 144 -7.26 22.16 3.12
CA GLU A 144 -6.43 21.92 4.31
C GLU A 144 -7.11 20.93 5.27
N LYS A 145 -8.41 21.13 5.52
CA LYS A 145 -9.21 20.24 6.37
C LYS A 145 -9.29 18.83 5.79
N GLU A 146 -9.58 18.71 4.50
CA GLU A 146 -9.65 17.42 3.80
C GLU A 146 -8.31 16.69 3.79
N LEU A 147 -7.21 17.41 3.58
CA LEU A 147 -5.88 16.83 3.58
C LEU A 147 -5.49 16.31 4.98
N LYS A 148 -5.78 17.06 6.05
CA LYS A 148 -5.55 16.59 7.43
C LYS A 148 -6.36 15.34 7.74
N GLN A 149 -7.63 15.32 7.35
CA GLN A 149 -8.49 14.13 7.52
C GLN A 149 -7.94 12.93 6.74
N TRP A 150 -7.50 13.16 5.49
CA TRP A 150 -6.89 12.13 4.67
C TRP A 150 -5.63 11.56 5.31
N LEU A 151 -4.74 12.43 5.84
CA LEU A 151 -3.50 12.01 6.50
C LEU A 151 -3.77 11.12 7.72
N ILE A 152 -4.82 11.41 8.51
CA ILE A 152 -5.22 10.58 9.65
C ILE A 152 -5.62 9.17 9.17
N VAL A 153 -6.54 9.08 8.21
CA VAL A 153 -7.01 7.80 7.66
C VAL A 153 -5.85 7.03 7.02
N HIS A 154 -5.01 7.71 6.25
CA HIS A 154 -3.82 7.15 5.61
C HIS A 154 -2.84 6.59 6.64
N THR A 155 -2.65 7.30 7.77
CA THR A 155 -1.82 6.83 8.88
C THR A 155 -2.38 5.59 9.52
N VAL A 156 -3.67 5.59 9.86
CA VAL A 156 -4.32 4.40 10.43
C VAL A 156 -4.20 3.21 9.50
N ARG A 157 -4.51 3.35 8.21
CA ARG A 157 -4.35 2.26 7.22
C ARG A 157 -2.91 1.76 7.17
N THR A 158 -1.95 2.68 7.08
CA THR A 158 -0.53 2.32 6.97
C THR A 158 -0.09 1.49 8.18
N LEU A 159 -0.42 1.94 9.39
CA LEU A 159 0.01 1.29 10.62
C LEU A 159 -0.74 -0.01 10.94
N THR A 160 -2.00 -0.14 10.52
CA THR A 160 -2.86 -1.27 10.92
C THR A 160 -2.93 -2.38 9.87
N VAL A 161 -2.84 -2.05 8.58
CA VAL A 161 -2.98 -3.06 7.51
C VAL A 161 -1.72 -3.15 6.64
N ASP A 162 -1.14 -2.02 6.22
CA ASP A 162 -0.01 -2.07 5.27
C ASP A 162 1.26 -2.63 5.94
N LEU A 163 1.59 -2.15 7.15
CA LEU A 163 2.72 -2.68 7.92
C LEU A 163 2.51 -4.13 8.37
N PHE A 164 1.29 -4.50 8.77
CA PHE A 164 1.01 -5.88 9.17
C PHE A 164 1.10 -6.85 8.00
N ALA A 165 0.64 -6.45 6.81
CA ALA A 165 0.83 -7.24 5.59
C ALA A 165 2.32 -7.44 5.29
N LEU A 166 3.11 -6.37 5.35
CA LEU A 166 4.56 -6.41 5.13
C LEU A 166 5.25 -7.36 6.11
N VAL A 167 4.98 -7.22 7.41
CA VAL A 167 5.58 -8.08 8.46
C VAL A 167 5.20 -9.54 8.24
N CYS A 168 3.93 -9.84 7.96
CA CYS A 168 3.49 -11.21 7.71
C CYS A 168 4.21 -11.83 6.50
N PHE A 169 4.33 -11.09 5.40
CA PHE A 169 5.05 -11.60 4.23
C PHE A 169 6.56 -11.70 4.44
N ALA A 170 7.16 -10.79 5.24
CA ALA A 170 8.57 -10.88 5.60
C ALA A 170 8.85 -12.14 6.42
N GLU A 171 8.01 -12.45 7.42
CA GLU A 171 8.08 -13.68 8.21
C GLU A 171 7.87 -14.93 7.35
N GLY A 172 6.87 -14.91 6.48
CA GLY A 172 6.60 -16.00 5.55
C GLY A 172 7.81 -16.31 4.65
N VAL A 173 8.41 -15.26 4.07
CA VAL A 173 9.62 -15.40 3.25
C VAL A 173 10.79 -15.90 4.09
N ALA A 174 11.07 -15.27 5.23
CA ALA A 174 12.20 -15.62 6.08
C ALA A 174 12.14 -17.10 6.49
N GLN A 175 10.98 -17.58 6.92
CA GLN A 175 10.81 -18.99 7.32
C GLN A 175 10.85 -19.93 6.11
N SER A 176 10.30 -19.52 4.96
CA SER A 176 10.35 -20.34 3.74
C SER A 176 11.78 -20.60 3.23
N LEU A 177 12.73 -19.70 3.50
CA LEU A 177 14.14 -19.87 3.15
C LEU A 177 14.84 -20.96 3.97
N TRP A 178 14.31 -21.32 5.13
CA TRP A 178 14.88 -22.35 6.00
C TRP A 178 14.25 -23.73 5.79
N ILE A 179 13.05 -23.79 5.21
CA ILE A 179 12.23 -25.01 5.12
C ILE A 179 12.26 -25.62 3.70
N ILE A 180 12.68 -24.85 2.68
CA ILE A 180 12.73 -25.28 1.26
C ILE A 180 14.17 -25.31 0.77
#